data_AF-A0A9D1NES1-F1
#
_entry.id   AF-A0A9D1NES1-F1
#
_cell.length_a   1.000
_cell.length_b   1.000
_cell.length_c   1.000
_cell.angle_alpha   90.00
_cell.angle_beta   90.00
_cell.angle_gamma   90.00
#
_symmetry.space_group_name_H-M   'P 1'
#
loop_
_entity.id
_entity.type
_entity.pdbx_description
1 polymer ?
#
loop_
_entity_poly.entity_id
_entity_poly.type
_entity_poly.pdbx_seq_one_letter_code
_entity_poly.pdbx_strand_id
1 'polypeptide(L)'
;MDLRCRKTQCLYNHKYTCTAKSIKINKKIICSTYVKGNKEEPDTSRFIFDRAPDYAPQRESKTADIECCANCLFNQNKCCEANGITVNSIGEKPYCVTYLQNDDKKDKKFD
;
A
#
# COMPACT_ATOMS: atom_id res chain seq x y z
N MET A 1 -6.40 1.02 -11.54
CA MET A 1 -5.99 0.88 -10.13
C MET A 1 -4.79 1.77 -9.86
N ASP A 2 -4.90 2.65 -8.87
CA ASP A 2 -3.78 3.51 -8.44
C ASP A 2 -2.94 2.79 -7.37
N LEU A 3 -1.63 2.65 -7.57
CA LEU A 3 -0.73 1.93 -6.65
C LEU A 3 0.33 2.89 -6.10
N ARG A 4 0.04 3.46 -4.94
CA ARG A 4 0.92 4.41 -4.26
C ARG A 4 1.76 3.71 -3.20
N CYS A 5 3.06 3.99 -3.23
CA CYS A 5 4.01 3.54 -2.23
C CYS A 5 4.68 4.76 -1.60
N ARG A 6 4.42 5.03 -0.32
CA ARG A 6 5.07 6.11 0.43
C ARG A 6 6.35 5.64 1.14
N LYS A 7 6.61 4.33 1.18
CA LYS A 7 7.91 3.79 1.58
C LYS A 7 8.94 4.09 0.50
N THR A 8 9.60 5.24 0.58
CA THR A 8 10.62 5.73 -0.37
C THR A 8 11.78 4.74 -0.51
N GLN A 9 12.15 4.08 0.59
CA GLN A 9 13.18 3.05 0.63
C GLN A 9 12.75 1.72 -0.02
N CYS A 10 11.51 1.55 -0.47
CA CYS A 10 11.10 0.31 -1.13
C CYS A 10 11.80 0.17 -2.49
N LEU A 11 12.35 -1.02 -2.77
CA LEU A 11 13.00 -1.34 -4.05
C LEU A 11 12.07 -1.04 -5.24
N TYR A 12 10.80 -1.42 -5.10
CA TYR A 12 9.75 -1.24 -6.11
C TYR A 12 9.12 0.16 -6.12
N ASN A 13 9.58 1.09 -5.29
CA ASN A 13 9.11 2.47 -5.32
C ASN A 13 9.83 3.25 -6.43
N HIS A 14 9.07 3.73 -7.40
CA HIS A 14 9.54 4.69 -8.39
C HIS A 14 8.68 5.95 -8.28
N LYS A 15 9.22 7.02 -7.71
CA LYS A 15 8.54 8.31 -7.49
C LYS A 15 7.13 8.14 -6.90
N TYR A 16 7.06 7.47 -5.76
CA TYR A 16 5.84 7.18 -5.00
C TYR A 16 4.83 6.24 -5.68
N THR A 17 5.16 5.66 -6.82
CA THR A 17 4.36 4.65 -7.50
C THR A 17 5.00 3.28 -7.35
N CYS A 18 4.21 2.26 -7.01
CA CYS A 18 4.70 0.89 -6.90
C CYS A 18 4.86 0.26 -8.29
N THR A 19 6.01 -0.32 -8.57
CA THR A 19 6.32 -1.01 -9.84
C THR A 19 6.32 -2.54 -9.73
N ALA A 20 6.02 -3.08 -8.54
CA ALA A 20 5.96 -4.52 -8.32
C ALA A 20 4.88 -5.17 -9.21
N LYS A 21 5.17 -6.37 -9.73
CA LYS A 21 4.21 -7.15 -10.53
C LYS A 21 3.11 -7.79 -9.68
N SER A 22 3.42 -8.10 -8.42
CA SER A 22 2.48 -8.68 -7.47
C SER A 22 2.60 -8.00 -6.11
N ILE A 23 1.47 -7.61 -5.50
CA ILE A 23 1.40 -6.97 -4.19
C ILE A 23 0.66 -7.91 -3.22
N LYS A 24 1.30 -8.26 -2.11
CA LYS A 24 0.71 -9.11 -1.07
C LYS A 24 0.52 -8.34 0.22
N ILE A 25 -0.73 -8.14 0.63
CA ILE A 25 -1.08 -7.58 1.95
C ILE A 25 -1.41 -8.73 2.90
N ASN A 26 -0.69 -8.84 4.02
CA ASN A 26 -0.91 -9.92 4.97
C ASN A 26 -2.03 -9.61 5.99
N LYS A 27 -2.33 -10.58 6.86
CA LYS A 27 -3.36 -10.48 7.91
C LYS A 27 -3.14 -9.31 8.89
N LYS A 28 -1.88 -8.89 9.06
CA LYS A 28 -1.48 -7.77 9.92
C LYS A 28 -1.41 -6.45 9.13
N ILE A 29 -2.11 -6.35 8.00
CA ILE A 29 -2.20 -5.18 7.12
C ILE A 29 -0.84 -4.66 6.60
N ILE A 30 0.18 -5.51 6.60
CA ILE A 30 1.53 -5.19 6.14
C ILE A 30 1.71 -5.69 4.71
N CYS A 31 2.31 -4.85 3.86
CA CYS A 31 2.74 -5.24 2.52
C CYS A 31 3.96 -6.16 2.61
N SER A 32 3.75 -7.46 2.42
CA SER A 32 4.80 -8.49 2.41
C SER A 32 5.69 -8.40 1.16
N THR A 33 5.24 -7.74 0.09
CA THR A 33 6.06 -7.47 -1.11
C THR A 33 7.13 -6.41 -0.85
N TYR A 34 7.04 -5.65 0.24
CA TYR A 34 8.05 -4.64 0.54
C TYR A 34 9.44 -5.27 0.69
N VAL A 35 10.38 -4.74 -0.07
CA VAL A 35 11.81 -5.03 0.05
C VAL A 35 12.50 -3.69 0.27
N LYS A 36 13.24 -3.56 1.38
CA LYS A 36 14.08 -2.39 1.63
C LYS A 36 15.22 -2.39 0.62
N GLY A 37 15.28 -1.34 -0.20
CA GLY A 37 16.37 -1.08 -1.12
C GLY A 37 17.39 -0.11 -0.53
N ASN A 38 18.50 0.08 -1.25
CA ASN A 38 19.56 1.01 -0.90
C ASN A 38 19.22 2.43 -1.40
N LYS A 39 18.13 2.99 -0.87
CA LYS A 39 17.71 4.38 -1.16
C LYS A 39 17.70 5.14 0.16
N GLU A 40 18.26 6.34 0.16
CA GLU A 40 18.12 7.25 1.29
C GLU A 40 16.68 7.77 1.37
N GLU A 41 16.20 7.98 2.59
CA GLU A 41 14.90 8.61 2.79
C GLU A 41 15.09 10.13 2.65
N PRO A 42 14.45 10.76 1.64
CA PRO A 42 14.65 12.19 1.40
C PRO A 42 13.99 13.01 2.52
N ASP A 43 14.75 13.88 3.18
CA ASP A 43 14.20 14.88 4.10
C ASP A 43 13.59 16.03 3.28
N THR A 44 12.28 15.97 3.08
CA THR A 44 11.51 17.00 2.36
C THR A 44 10.77 17.94 3.30
N SER A 45 10.96 17.83 4.62
CA SER A 45 10.22 18.61 5.62
C SER A 45 10.32 20.11 5.41
N ARG A 46 11.51 20.58 5.01
CA ARG A 46 11.81 22.01 4.77
C ARG A 46 11.22 22.56 3.47
N PHE A 47 10.99 21.71 2.48
CA PHE A 47 10.61 22.12 1.12
C PHE A 47 9.22 21.64 0.72
N ILE A 48 8.41 21.19 1.68
CA ILE A 48 7.11 20.56 1.41
C ILE A 48 6.11 21.50 0.71
N PHE A 49 6.28 22.82 0.88
CA PHE A 49 5.46 23.86 0.25
C PHE A 49 6.13 24.49 -0.97
N ASP A 50 7.40 24.19 -1.23
CA ASP A 50 8.18 24.84 -2.29
C ASP A 50 8.07 24.12 -3.63
N ARG A 51 7.73 22.83 -3.61
CA ARG A 51 7.65 22.00 -4.82
C ARG A 51 6.52 21.00 -4.74
N ALA A 52 5.74 20.91 -5.82
CA ALA A 52 4.81 19.81 -5.99
C ALA A 52 5.59 18.48 -6.05
N PRO A 53 5.14 17.42 -5.37
CA PRO A 53 5.77 16.13 -5.47
C PRO A 53 5.69 15.60 -6.90
N ASP A 54 6.83 15.15 -7.42
CA ASP A 54 6.92 14.49 -8.72
C ASP A 54 6.51 13.02 -8.57
N TYR A 55 5.39 12.66 -9.21
CA TYR A 55 4.84 11.30 -9.21
C TYR A 55 5.15 10.61 -10.53
N ALA A 56 5.55 9.35 -10.47
CA ALA A 56 5.61 8.55 -11.68
C ALA A 56 4.21 8.40 -12.31
N PRO A 57 4.12 8.28 -13.65
CA PRO A 57 2.87 8.06 -14.34
C PRO A 57 2.07 6.90 -13.75
N GLN A 58 0.75 7.01 -13.80
CA GLN A 58 -0.12 5.91 -13.41
C GLN A 58 0.16 4.70 -14.30
N ARG A 59 0.39 3.54 -13.69
CA ARG A 59 0.49 2.28 -14.43
C ARG A 59 -0.90 1.79 -14.82
N GLU A 60 -1.01 1.24 -16.03
CA GLU A 60 -2.19 0.45 -16.39
C GLU A 60 -2.28 -0.77 -15.48
N SER A 61 -3.33 -0.81 -14.66
CA SER A 61 -3.48 -1.77 -13.57
C SER A 61 -3.89 -3.17 -13.99
N LYS A 62 -4.09 -3.43 -15.29
CA LYS A 62 -4.54 -4.74 -15.78
C LYS A 62 -3.50 -5.86 -15.59
N THR A 63 -2.30 -5.53 -15.09
CA THR A 63 -1.16 -6.46 -15.01
C THR A 63 -0.63 -6.70 -13.59
N ALA A 64 -1.14 -5.99 -12.58
CA ALA A 64 -0.68 -6.16 -11.20
C ALA A 64 -1.59 -7.15 -10.47
N ASP A 65 -1.02 -8.27 -10.03
CA ASP A 65 -1.71 -9.25 -9.20
C ASP A 65 -1.70 -8.81 -7.73
N ILE A 66 -2.85 -8.79 -7.07
CA ILE A 66 -2.94 -8.26 -5.70
C ILE A 66 -3.64 -9.23 -4.77
N GLU A 67 -2.83 -9.92 -3.99
CA GLU A 67 -3.26 -10.84 -2.95
C GLU A 67 -3.50 -10.08 -1.64
N CYS A 68 -4.71 -10.19 -1.10
CA CYS A 68 -5.08 -9.60 0.18
C CYS A 68 -5.50 -10.69 1.18
N CYS A 69 -4.80 -10.76 2.30
CA CYS A 69 -5.15 -11.62 3.43
C CYS A 69 -5.68 -10.83 4.63
N ALA A 70 -5.83 -9.50 4.51
CA ALA A 70 -6.39 -8.68 5.57
C ALA A 70 -7.92 -8.87 5.65
N ASN A 71 -8.48 -8.80 6.86
CA ASN A 71 -9.93 -8.75 7.04
C ASN A 71 -10.39 -7.30 6.79
N CYS A 72 -10.54 -6.94 5.51
CA CYS A 72 -10.94 -5.61 5.06
C CYS A 72 -12.08 -5.66 4.05
N LEU A 73 -12.74 -4.52 3.88
CA LEU A 73 -13.86 -4.31 2.94
C LEU A 73 -13.52 -4.66 1.49
N PHE A 74 -12.27 -4.48 1.10
CA PHE A 74 -11.82 -4.65 -0.28
C PHE A 74 -11.31 -6.06 -0.59
N ASN A 75 -11.28 -6.95 0.41
CA ASN A 75 -10.83 -8.32 0.22
C ASN A 75 -11.99 -9.20 -0.24
N GLN A 76 -11.98 -9.60 -1.51
CA GLN A 76 -12.91 -10.58 -2.07
C GLN A 76 -12.14 -11.85 -2.43
N ASN A 77 -12.38 -12.94 -1.72
CA ASN A 77 -11.76 -14.24 -1.98
C ASN A 77 -10.21 -14.21 -2.09
N LYS A 78 -9.55 -13.44 -1.22
CA LYS A 78 -8.09 -13.20 -1.20
C LYS A 78 -7.57 -12.29 -2.33
N CYS A 79 -8.44 -11.72 -3.15
CA CYS A 79 -8.11 -10.71 -4.14
C CYS A 79 -8.49 -9.32 -3.62
N CYS A 80 -7.65 -8.32 -3.87
CA CYS A 80 -7.98 -6.93 -3.52
C CYS A 80 -8.71 -6.24 -4.68
N GLU A 81 -9.95 -5.81 -4.46
CA GLU A 81 -10.75 -5.08 -5.45
C GLU A 81 -10.80 -3.56 -5.21
N ALA A 82 -9.88 -3.02 -4.41
CA ALA A 82 -9.80 -1.58 -4.20
C ALA A 82 -9.45 -0.83 -5.49
N ASN A 83 -10.08 0.33 -5.73
CA ASN A 83 -9.71 1.20 -6.87
C ASN A 83 -8.27 1.72 -6.79
N GLY A 84 -7.68 1.74 -5.59
CA GLY A 84 -6.27 2.05 -5.41
C GLY A 84 -5.73 1.58 -4.06
N ILE A 85 -4.44 1.26 -4.02
CA ILE A 85 -3.73 0.81 -2.82
C ILE A 85 -2.66 1.82 -2.47
N THR A 86 -2.68 2.29 -1.23
CA THR A 86 -1.60 3.11 -0.67
C THR A 86 -0.88 2.35 0.43
N VAL A 87 0.44 2.19 0.29
CA VAL A 87 1.31 1.68 1.36
C VAL A 87 2.02 2.88 2.02
N ASN A 88 1.85 3.07 3.33
CA ASN A 88 2.41 4.23 4.03
C ASN A 88 3.85 4.05 4.47
N SER A 89 4.49 5.16 4.81
CA SER A 89 5.77 5.22 5.51
C SER A 89 5.69 5.24 7.04
N ILE A 90 4.51 5.32 7.67
CA ILE A 90 4.38 5.44 9.14
C ILE A 90 5.08 4.27 9.86
N GLY A 91 6.07 4.60 10.69
CA GLY A 91 6.90 3.64 11.44
C GLY A 91 7.83 2.84 10.53
N GLU A 92 8.44 1.76 11.03
CA GLU A 92 9.33 0.93 10.20
C GLU A 92 8.57 0.10 9.16
N LYS A 93 7.36 -0.32 9.47
CA LYS A 93 6.62 -1.33 8.69
C LYS A 93 5.82 -0.73 7.53
N PRO A 94 5.69 -1.45 6.41
CA PRO A 94 4.97 -0.99 5.21
C PRO A 94 3.47 -1.27 5.31
N TYR A 95 2.74 -0.46 6.07
CA TYR A 95 1.30 -0.64 6.30
C TYR A 95 0.45 -0.25 5.09
N CYS A 96 -0.60 -1.02 4.79
CA CYS A 96 -1.63 -0.69 3.82
C CYS A 96 -2.63 0.32 4.42
N VAL A 97 -2.63 1.56 3.93
CA VAL A 97 -3.55 2.64 4.38
C VAL A 97 -4.94 2.50 3.79
N THR A 98 -5.05 1.84 2.62
CA THR A 98 -6.34 1.51 2.02
C THR A 98 -7.14 0.52 2.88
N TYR A 99 -6.54 -0.07 3.92
CA TYR A 99 -7.27 -0.92 4.85
C TYR A 99 -8.47 -0.19 5.48
N LEU A 100 -9.66 -0.74 5.25
CA LEU A 100 -10.88 -0.40 5.98
C LEU A 100 -11.44 -1.68 6.59
N GLN A 101 -11.60 -1.70 7.91
CA GLN A 101 -12.14 -2.84 8.63
C GLN A 101 -13.62 -3.03 8.29
N ASN A 102 -14.05 -4.29 8.09
CA ASN A 102 -15.46 -4.63 8.02
C ASN A 102 -16.04 -4.65 9.44
N ASP A 103 -16.99 -3.77 9.73
CA ASP A 103 -17.68 -3.72 11.02
C ASP A 103 -18.60 -4.94 11.25
N ASP A 104 -19.02 -5.63 10.18
CA ASP A 104 -19.97 -6.78 10.21
C ASP A 104 -19.44 -8.09 10.81
N LYS A 105 -18.28 -8.09 11.47
CA LYS A 105 -17.73 -9.26 12.19
C LYS A 105 -17.29 -8.95 13.63
N LYS A 106 -17.87 -7.94 14.26
CA LYS A 106 -17.85 -7.83 15.72
C LYS A 106 -19.13 -8.46 16.27
N ASP A 107 -18.95 -9.60 16.93
CA ASP A 107 -19.86 -10.17 17.94
C ASP A 107 -21.28 -10.59 17.49
N LYS A 108 -21.38 -11.79 16.91
CA LYS A 108 -22.50 -12.71 17.24
C LYS A 108 -22.00 -13.76 18.23
N LYS A 109 -21.80 -13.35 19.47
CA LYS A 109 -22.01 -14.21 20.64
C LYS A 109 -23.35 -13.77 21.23
N PHE A 110 -24.41 -14.50 20.89
CA PHE A 110 -25.60 -14.56 21.71
C PHE A 110 -25.44 -15.83 22.54
N ASP A 111 -25.14 -15.66 23.82
CA ASP A 111 -25.39 -16.68 24.85
C ASP A 111 -26.89 -16.71 25.17
#